data_AF-A0A354T5H0-F1
#
_entry.id   AF-A0A354T5H0-F1
#
_cell.length_a   1.000
_cell.length_b   1.000
_cell.length_c   1.000
_cell.angle_alpha   90.00
_cell.angle_beta   90.00
_cell.angle_gamma   90.00
#
_symmetry.space_group_name_H-M   'P 1'
#
loop_
_entity.id
_entity.type
_entity.pdbx_description
1 polymer ?
#
loop_
_entity_poly.entity_id
_entity_poly.type
_entity_poly.pdbx_seq_one_letter_code
_entity_poly.pdbx_strand_id
1 'polypeptide(L)'
;MTRTQKPPQKGRAPSRHAKPGQPTKVTLEFIQLAVKAAKSLCHDAGLCQYLRVHPSTWCDWKNKAAQSEEPYAQLFREVEQAQAVEELELVKAIKNDSDWRAKLALLERRWPKRYALKQIVGQSGVNGTPATTDSPPPLRIVFQGINPADNPYEP
;
A
#
# COMPACT_ATOMS: atom_id res chain seq x y z
N MET A 1 36.87 30.99 -35.09
CA MET A 1 35.88 30.58 -34.07
C MET A 1 34.52 31.13 -34.48
N THR A 2 33.72 30.35 -35.19
CA THR A 2 32.43 30.76 -35.76
C THR A 2 31.31 30.59 -34.73
N ARG A 3 30.71 31.71 -34.30
CA ARG A 3 29.60 31.77 -33.34
C ARG A 3 28.30 31.37 -34.04
N THR A 4 27.89 30.12 -33.92
CA THR A 4 26.57 29.64 -34.37
C THR A 4 25.46 30.29 -33.55
N GLN A 5 24.65 31.14 -34.16
CA GLN A 5 23.45 31.68 -33.53
C GLN A 5 22.32 30.64 -33.56
N LYS A 6 21.67 30.45 -32.41
CA LYS A 6 20.52 29.56 -32.22
C LYS A 6 19.28 30.20 -32.87
N PRO A 7 18.48 29.46 -33.67
CA PRO A 7 17.32 30.03 -34.33
C PRO A 7 16.22 30.43 -33.33
N PRO A 8 15.42 31.46 -33.66
CA PRO A 8 14.37 31.98 -32.78
C PRO A 8 13.26 30.92 -32.58
N GLN A 9 12.92 30.65 -31.32
CA GLN A 9 11.85 29.73 -30.98
C GLN A 9 10.51 30.31 -31.45
N LYS A 10 9.87 29.65 -32.44
CA LYS A 10 8.51 29.96 -32.84
C LYS A 10 7.58 29.79 -31.64
N GLY A 11 6.89 30.86 -31.27
CA GLY A 11 5.89 30.86 -30.20
C GLY A 11 4.87 29.73 -30.42
N ARG A 12 4.73 28.87 -29.40
CA ARG A 12 3.77 27.76 -29.42
C ARG A 12 2.36 28.35 -29.36
N ALA A 13 1.57 28.16 -30.40
CA ALA A 13 0.19 28.62 -30.45
C ALA A 13 -0.62 28.10 -29.24
N PRO A 14 -1.56 28.88 -28.69
CA PRO A 14 -2.41 28.44 -27.60
C PRO A 14 -3.22 27.21 -28.03
N SER A 15 -3.16 26.16 -27.21
CA SER A 15 -3.89 24.91 -27.43
C SER A 15 -5.39 25.19 -27.51
N ARG A 16 -5.98 25.04 -28.71
CA ARG A 16 -7.41 25.17 -28.94
C ARG A 16 -8.14 24.07 -28.16
N HIS A 17 -8.89 24.50 -27.14
CA HIS A 17 -9.85 23.72 -26.35
C HIS A 17 -9.35 22.35 -25.88
N ALA A 18 -8.66 22.32 -24.74
CA ALA A 18 -8.55 21.10 -23.96
C ALA A 18 -9.99 20.59 -23.69
N LYS A 19 -10.26 19.33 -24.05
CA LYS A 19 -11.48 18.64 -23.60
C LYS A 19 -11.63 18.90 -22.10
N PRO A 20 -12.83 19.17 -21.57
CA PRO A 20 -12.99 19.47 -20.15
C PRO A 20 -12.26 18.38 -19.37
N GLY A 21 -11.28 18.82 -18.58
CA GLY A 21 -10.47 17.93 -17.77
C GLY A 21 -11.40 17.05 -16.94
N GLN A 22 -11.04 15.78 -16.80
CA GLN A 22 -11.88 14.85 -16.05
C GLN A 22 -12.12 15.43 -14.65
N PRO A 23 -13.37 15.49 -14.16
CA PRO A 23 -13.68 16.11 -12.88
C PRO A 23 -12.89 15.42 -11.77
N THR A 24 -11.80 16.05 -11.35
CA THR A 24 -10.94 15.58 -10.25
C THR A 24 -11.40 16.16 -8.92
N LYS A 25 -12.44 17.02 -8.92
CA LYS A 25 -12.94 17.66 -7.71
C LYS A 25 -13.85 16.69 -6.98
N VAL A 26 -13.62 16.53 -5.68
CA VAL A 26 -14.50 15.75 -4.80
C VAL A 26 -15.82 16.52 -4.66
N THR A 27 -16.85 16.04 -5.34
CA THR A 27 -18.24 16.49 -5.25
C THR A 27 -19.10 15.39 -4.62
N LEU A 28 -20.34 15.71 -4.24
CA LEU A 28 -21.26 14.70 -3.70
C LEU A 28 -21.50 13.55 -4.70
N GLU A 29 -21.67 13.87 -5.97
CA GLU A 29 -21.78 12.89 -7.07
C GLU A 29 -20.56 11.96 -7.15
N PHE A 30 -19.36 12.53 -6.97
CA PHE A 30 -18.13 11.75 -6.93
C PHE A 30 -18.08 10.81 -5.73
N ILE A 31 -18.50 11.27 -4.55
CA ILE A 31 -18.57 10.44 -3.33
C ILE A 31 -19.54 9.27 -3.55
N GLN A 32 -20.72 9.52 -4.10
CA GLN A 32 -21.70 8.46 -4.40
C GLN A 32 -21.13 7.43 -5.39
N LEU A 33 -20.41 7.89 -6.42
CA LEU A 33 -19.71 7.00 -7.35
C LEU A 33 -18.64 6.16 -6.66
N ALA A 34 -17.85 6.78 -5.77
CA ALA A 34 -16.84 6.08 -4.98
C ALA A 34 -17.44 5.03 -4.05
N VAL A 35 -18.55 5.34 -3.37
CA VAL A 35 -19.30 4.40 -2.53
C VAL A 35 -19.80 3.21 -3.35
N LYS A 36 -20.37 3.46 -4.54
CA LYS A 36 -20.83 2.39 -5.44
C LYS A 36 -19.67 1.49 -5.84
N ALA A 37 -18.52 2.07 -6.17
CA ALA A 37 -17.32 1.31 -6.54
C ALA A 37 -16.72 0.52 -5.36
N ALA A 38 -16.80 1.08 -4.14
CA ALA A 38 -16.26 0.45 -2.93
C ALA A 38 -16.98 -0.85 -2.56
N LYS A 39 -18.27 -0.97 -2.89
CA LYS A 39 -19.06 -2.20 -2.71
C LYS A 39 -18.58 -3.37 -3.59
N SER A 40 -17.84 -3.11 -4.67
CA SER A 40 -17.33 -4.16 -5.55
C SER A 40 -16.09 -4.91 -5.01
N LEU A 41 -15.83 -4.89 -3.69
CA LEU A 41 -14.66 -5.48 -3.03
C LEU A 41 -13.29 -5.00 -3.58
N CYS A 42 -13.27 -3.88 -4.30
CA CYS A 42 -12.10 -3.35 -5.00
C CYS A 42 -11.12 -2.66 -4.03
N HIS A 43 -9.82 -2.95 -4.14
CA HIS A 43 -8.76 -2.30 -3.33
C HIS A 43 -8.49 -0.89 -3.85
N ASP A 44 -7.75 -0.08 -3.09
CA ASP A 44 -7.52 1.34 -3.42
C ASP A 44 -7.06 1.57 -4.85
N ALA A 45 -6.12 0.75 -5.37
CA ALA A 45 -5.66 0.89 -6.75
C ALA A 45 -6.76 0.58 -7.78
N GLY A 46 -7.61 -0.44 -7.52
CA GLY A 46 -8.79 -0.72 -8.33
C GLY A 46 -9.83 0.41 -8.28
N LEU A 47 -10.05 1.01 -7.09
CA LEU A 47 -10.89 2.18 -6.93
C LEU A 47 -10.35 3.38 -7.71
N CYS A 48 -9.05 3.65 -7.59
CA CYS A 48 -8.36 4.73 -8.32
C CYS A 48 -8.54 4.54 -9.83
N GLN A 49 -8.33 3.32 -10.34
CA GLN A 49 -8.51 3.00 -11.75
C GLN A 49 -9.96 3.20 -12.21
N TYR A 50 -10.94 2.76 -11.42
CA TYR A 50 -12.37 2.91 -11.72
C TYR A 50 -12.81 4.37 -11.73
N LEU A 51 -12.40 5.13 -10.71
CA LEU A 51 -12.70 6.55 -10.55
C LEU A 51 -11.83 7.43 -11.47
N ARG A 52 -10.83 6.83 -12.13
CA ARG A 52 -9.77 7.47 -12.93
C ARG A 52 -9.09 8.61 -12.17
N VAL A 53 -8.82 8.37 -10.90
CA VAL A 53 -8.00 9.26 -10.06
C VAL A 53 -6.60 8.68 -10.00
N HIS A 54 -5.59 9.53 -10.15
CA HIS A 54 -4.22 9.08 -10.01
C HIS A 54 -3.94 8.61 -8.56
N PRO A 55 -3.19 7.51 -8.34
CA PRO A 55 -2.94 7.00 -7.00
C PRO A 55 -2.34 8.03 -6.03
N SER A 56 -1.47 8.92 -6.53
CA SER A 56 -0.90 10.00 -5.69
C SER A 56 -1.98 10.95 -5.19
N THR A 57 -2.92 11.36 -6.04
CA THR A 57 -4.04 12.23 -5.66
C THR A 57 -4.94 11.56 -4.63
N TRP A 58 -5.18 10.25 -4.78
CA TRP A 58 -5.93 9.48 -3.78
C TRP A 58 -5.21 9.44 -2.43
N CYS A 59 -3.89 9.22 -2.43
CA CYS A 59 -3.06 9.28 -1.22
C CYS A 59 -3.08 10.68 -0.58
N ASP A 60 -2.99 11.75 -1.37
CA ASP A 60 -3.06 13.12 -0.87
C ASP A 60 -4.41 13.39 -0.20
N TRP A 61 -5.51 12.92 -0.82
CA TRP A 61 -6.84 13.04 -0.23
C TRP A 61 -6.99 12.24 1.06
N LYS A 62 -6.36 11.06 1.18
CA LYS A 62 -6.32 10.32 2.46
C LYS A 62 -5.61 11.11 3.54
N ASN A 63 -4.48 11.73 3.22
CA ASN A 63 -3.72 12.53 4.18
C ASN A 63 -4.56 13.72 4.66
N LYS A 64 -5.28 14.38 3.75
CA LYS A 64 -6.24 15.44 4.08
C LYS A 64 -7.41 14.94 4.93
N ALA A 65 -7.96 13.77 4.60
CA ALA A 65 -9.02 13.14 5.38
C ALA A 65 -8.57 12.78 6.80
N ALA A 66 -7.33 12.32 6.97
CA ALA A 66 -6.74 12.05 8.29
C ALA A 66 -6.61 13.32 9.14
N GLN A 67 -6.55 14.49 8.51
CA GLN A 67 -6.59 15.80 9.15
C GLN A 67 -8.02 16.34 9.30
N SER A 68 -9.04 15.52 9.02
CA SER A 68 -10.46 15.91 9.04
C SER A 68 -10.80 17.06 8.07
N GLU A 69 -10.06 17.23 6.98
CA GLU A 69 -10.34 18.24 5.96
C GLU A 69 -11.51 17.78 5.07
N GLU A 70 -12.58 18.58 5.03
CA GLU A 70 -13.69 18.37 4.10
C GLU A 70 -13.35 18.87 2.69
N PRO A 71 -13.85 18.23 1.61
CA PRO A 71 -14.81 17.11 1.58
C PRO A 71 -14.16 15.71 1.67
N TYR A 72 -12.85 15.64 1.90
CA TYR A 72 -12.10 14.37 1.84
C TYR A 72 -12.44 13.47 3.03
N ALA A 73 -12.60 14.05 4.22
CA ALA A 73 -13.04 13.33 5.41
C ALA A 73 -14.39 12.62 5.16
N GLN A 74 -15.37 13.33 4.60
CA GLN A 74 -16.64 12.72 4.20
C GLN A 74 -16.44 11.59 3.17
N LEU A 75 -15.66 11.82 2.10
CA LEU A 75 -15.41 10.79 1.08
C LEU A 75 -14.90 9.48 1.69
N PHE A 76 -13.88 9.54 2.55
CA PHE A 76 -13.28 8.32 3.10
C PHE A 76 -14.16 7.66 4.17
N ARG A 77 -14.90 8.44 4.97
CA ARG A 77 -15.89 7.90 5.91
C ARG A 77 -16.97 7.10 5.19
N GLU A 78 -17.53 7.66 4.12
CA GLU A 78 -18.57 6.99 3.33
C GLU A 78 -18.03 5.72 2.63
N VAL A 79 -16.81 5.78 2.10
CA VAL A 79 -16.14 4.61 1.50
C VAL A 79 -15.88 3.52 2.54
N GLU A 80 -15.40 3.88 3.73
CA GLU A 80 -15.16 2.92 4.82
C GLU A 80 -16.47 2.28 5.29
N GLN A 81 -17.52 3.09 5.50
CA GLN A 81 -18.84 2.60 5.87
C GLN A 81 -19.40 1.64 4.81
N ALA A 82 -19.25 1.98 3.52
CA ALA A 82 -19.68 1.11 2.43
C ALA A 82 -18.95 -0.25 2.44
N GLN A 83 -17.64 -0.24 2.71
CA GLN A 83 -16.85 -1.47 2.81
C GLN A 83 -17.23 -2.31 4.03
N ALA A 84 -17.54 -1.68 5.17
CA ALA A 84 -18.00 -2.39 6.37
C ALA A 84 -19.37 -3.05 6.16
N VAL A 85 -20.29 -2.37 5.46
CA VAL A 85 -21.58 -2.95 5.07
C VAL A 85 -21.38 -4.13 4.12
N GLU A 86 -20.53 -3.98 3.11
CA GLU A 86 -20.24 -5.06 2.15
C GLU A 86 -19.60 -6.28 2.84
N GLU A 87 -18.70 -6.05 3.80
CA GLU A 87 -18.13 -7.13 4.62
C GLU A 87 -19.23 -7.93 5.33
N LEU A 88 -20.17 -7.23 5.96
CA LEU A 88 -21.29 -7.87 6.67
C LEU A 88 -22.18 -8.68 5.71
N GLU A 89 -22.48 -8.14 4.54
CA GLU A 89 -23.27 -8.83 3.51
C GLU A 89 -22.55 -10.08 2.99
N LEU A 90 -21.23 -10.00 2.75
CA LEU A 90 -20.44 -11.16 2.34
C LEU A 90 -20.40 -12.25 3.42
N VAL A 91 -20.28 -11.86 4.70
CA VAL A 91 -20.33 -12.80 5.83
C VAL A 91 -21.71 -13.46 5.95
N LYS A 92 -22.80 -12.71 5.80
CA LYS A 92 -24.17 -13.29 5.73
C LYS A 92 -24.31 -14.25 4.55
N ALA A 93 -23.77 -13.89 3.39
CA ALA A 93 -23.80 -14.70 2.18
C ALA A 93 -22.96 -15.98 2.30
N ILE A 94 -21.91 -15.99 3.12
CA ILE A 94 -21.13 -17.17 3.49
C ILE A 94 -21.96 -18.08 4.41
N LYS A 95 -22.59 -17.50 5.45
CA LYS A 95 -23.39 -18.24 6.43
C LYS A 95 -24.54 -19.02 5.81
N ASN A 96 -25.15 -18.47 4.76
CA ASN A 96 -26.36 -19.02 4.14
C ASN A 96 -26.09 -19.88 2.89
N ASP A 97 -24.82 -20.06 2.48
CA ASP A 97 -24.48 -20.81 1.26
C ASP A 97 -23.88 -22.18 1.58
N SER A 98 -24.32 -23.20 0.85
CA SER A 98 -23.73 -24.54 0.88
C SER A 98 -22.29 -24.58 0.34
N ASP A 99 -21.96 -23.77 -0.67
CA ASP A 99 -20.59 -23.64 -1.21
C ASP A 99 -19.97 -22.29 -0.86
N TRP A 100 -19.63 -22.16 0.43
CA TRP A 100 -19.08 -20.95 1.00
C TRP A 100 -17.60 -20.68 0.65
N ARG A 101 -16.89 -21.66 0.07
CA ARG A 101 -15.42 -21.63 -0.07
C ARG A 101 -14.93 -20.47 -0.92
N ALA A 102 -15.60 -20.21 -2.05
CA ALA A 102 -15.24 -19.12 -2.94
C ALA A 102 -15.42 -17.74 -2.27
N LYS A 103 -16.51 -17.57 -1.52
CA LYS A 103 -16.79 -16.33 -0.79
C LYS A 103 -15.82 -16.12 0.38
N LEU A 104 -15.46 -17.20 1.09
CA LEU A 104 -14.44 -17.13 2.12
C LEU A 104 -13.07 -16.72 1.55
N ALA A 105 -12.67 -17.29 0.41
CA ALA A 105 -11.41 -16.92 -0.24
C ALA A 105 -11.38 -15.43 -0.65
N LEU A 106 -12.51 -14.85 -1.05
CA LEU A 106 -12.63 -13.40 -1.29
C LEU A 106 -12.47 -12.60 0.01
N LEU A 107 -13.11 -13.04 1.09
CA LEU A 107 -13.04 -12.41 2.41
C LEU A 107 -11.60 -12.40 2.96
N GLU A 108 -10.88 -13.53 2.84
CA GLU A 108 -9.49 -13.69 3.26
C GLU A 108 -8.53 -12.77 2.49
N ARG A 109 -8.70 -12.66 1.17
CA ARG A 109 -7.87 -11.78 0.33
C ARG A 109 -8.10 -10.31 0.65
N ARG A 110 -9.36 -9.93 0.96
CA ARG A 110 -9.73 -8.55 1.21
C ARG A 110 -9.34 -8.09 2.61
N TRP A 111 -9.57 -8.93 3.62
CA TRP A 111 -9.33 -8.61 5.02
C TRP A 111 -8.43 -9.67 5.69
N PRO A 112 -7.18 -9.84 5.21
CA PRO A 112 -6.31 -10.92 5.65
C PRO A 112 -5.99 -10.85 7.14
N LYS A 113 -5.86 -9.63 7.70
CA LYS A 113 -5.60 -9.46 9.15
C LYS A 113 -6.65 -10.11 10.05
N ARG A 114 -7.91 -10.16 9.61
CA ARG A 114 -9.05 -10.67 10.39
C ARG A 114 -9.39 -12.11 10.05
N TYR A 115 -9.34 -12.48 8.77
CA TYR A 115 -9.88 -13.76 8.30
C TYR A 115 -8.83 -14.73 7.75
N ALA A 116 -7.58 -14.31 7.52
CA ALA A 116 -6.57 -15.25 7.01
C ALA A 116 -6.34 -16.39 8.01
N LEU A 117 -6.23 -17.61 7.48
CA LEU A 117 -5.84 -18.78 8.24
C LEU A 117 -4.46 -18.56 8.87
N LYS A 118 -4.42 -18.52 10.20
CA LYS A 118 -3.16 -18.49 10.95
C LYS A 118 -2.58 -19.90 11.01
N GLN A 119 -1.54 -20.15 10.23
CA GLN A 119 -0.75 -21.37 10.35
C GLN A 119 0.20 -21.21 11.54
N ILE A 120 -0.10 -21.88 12.66
CA ILE A 120 0.85 -22.04 13.76
C ILE A 120 1.80 -23.16 13.34
N VAL A 121 2.93 -22.79 12.75
CA VAL A 121 3.99 -23.76 12.43
C VAL A 121 4.76 -24.02 13.72
N GLY A 122 4.50 -25.15 14.35
CA GLY A 122 5.38 -25.68 15.39
C GLY A 122 6.72 -26.04 14.75
N GLN A 123 7.77 -25.28 15.04
CA GLN A 123 9.14 -25.71 14.75
C GLN A 123 9.53 -26.77 15.79
N SER A 124 9.06 -28.00 15.60
CA SER A 124 9.67 -29.16 16.24
C SER A 124 10.85 -29.58 15.36
N GLY A 125 12.06 -29.56 15.92
CA GLY A 125 13.21 -30.11 15.23
C GLY A 125 12.99 -31.60 14.91
N VAL A 126 13.81 -32.14 14.01
CA VAL A 126 13.81 -33.57 13.69
C VAL A 126 13.98 -34.34 15.01
N ASN A 127 12.94 -35.06 15.44
CA ASN A 127 12.84 -35.79 16.72
C ASN A 127 12.53 -35.00 18.00
N GLY A 128 11.95 -33.78 17.93
CA GLY A 128 11.55 -33.03 19.13
C GLY A 128 12.71 -32.39 19.90
N THR A 129 13.93 -32.49 19.39
CA THR A 129 15.06 -31.67 19.83
C THR A 129 14.88 -30.23 19.34
N PRO A 130 15.29 -29.23 20.14
CA PRO A 130 15.30 -27.84 19.69
C PRO A 130 16.12 -27.74 18.41
N ALA A 131 15.62 -26.96 17.43
CA ALA A 131 16.33 -26.74 16.19
C ALA A 131 17.72 -26.15 16.53
N THR A 132 18.78 -26.88 16.23
CA THR A 132 20.15 -26.37 16.29
C THR A 132 20.23 -25.24 15.27
N THR A 133 20.10 -23.99 15.73
CA THR A 133 20.58 -22.84 14.96
C THR A 133 22.08 -23.02 14.83
N ASP A 134 22.52 -23.51 13.67
CA ASP A 134 23.91 -23.52 13.22
C ASP A 134 24.37 -22.09 12.87
N SER A 135 24.08 -21.15 13.77
CA SER A 135 24.69 -19.84 13.77
C SER A 135 26.02 -20.00 14.48
N PRO A 136 27.18 -19.81 13.82
CA PRO A 136 28.44 -19.83 14.52
C PRO A 136 28.37 -18.81 15.67
N PRO A 137 28.91 -19.14 16.86
CA PRO A 137 28.94 -18.19 17.96
C PRO A 137 29.63 -16.90 17.49
N PRO A 138 29.18 -15.72 17.96
CA PRO A 138 29.79 -14.46 17.55
C PRO A 138 31.29 -14.54 17.84
N LEU A 139 32.11 -14.28 16.81
CA LEU A 139 33.56 -14.27 16.94
C LEU A 139 33.95 -13.27 18.02
N ARG A 140 34.41 -13.78 19.16
CA ARG A 140 35.04 -12.98 20.21
C ARG A 140 36.44 -12.65 19.72
N ILE A 141 36.60 -11.50 19.06
CA ILE A 141 37.92 -10.97 18.71
C ILE A 141 38.62 -10.62 20.03
N VAL A 142 39.52 -11.50 20.48
CA VAL A 142 40.44 -11.22 21.58
C VAL A 142 41.61 -10.46 20.95
N PHE A 143 41.67 -9.14 21.18
CA PHE A 143 42.90 -8.40 20.92
C PHE A 143 43.95 -8.89 21.92
N GLN A 144 44.85 -9.77 21.47
CA GLN A 144 46.12 -9.93 22.15
C GLN A 144 46.86 -8.62 21.97
N GLY A 145 47.04 -7.88 23.07
CA GLY A 145 47.78 -6.63 23.06
C GLY A 145 49.15 -6.86 22.41
N ILE A 146 49.47 -6.02 21.43
CA ILE A 146 50.81 -5.97 20.86
C ILE A 146 51.73 -5.59 22.02
N ASN A 147 52.73 -6.44 22.28
CA ASN A 147 53.73 -6.19 23.30
C ASN A 147 54.46 -4.89 22.90
N PRO A 148 54.53 -3.84 23.75
CA PRO A 148 55.11 -2.54 23.35
C PRO A 148 56.59 -2.64 22.94
N ALA A 149 57.27 -3.74 23.24
CA ALA A 149 58.63 -4.03 22.77
C ALA A 149 58.73 -4.36 21.27
N ASP A 150 57.63 -4.69 20.60
CA ASP A 150 57.59 -5.08 19.18
C ASP A 150 57.08 -3.94 18.25
N ASN A 151 57.01 -2.69 18.74
CA ASN A 151 56.64 -1.54 17.93
C ASN A 151 57.88 -0.86 17.31
N PRO A 152 58.14 -1.02 15.99
CA PRO A 152 59.32 -0.45 15.34
C PRO A 152 59.24 1.07 15.10
N TYR A 153 58.24 1.76 15.63
CA TYR A 153 57.99 3.19 15.40
C TYR A 153 57.97 4.07 16.66
N GLU A 154 58.44 3.59 17.81
CA GLU A 154 58.78 4.49 18.92
C GLU A 154 60.30 4.77 18.94
N PRO A 155 60.73 6.05 18.98
CA PRO A 155 62.13 6.44 19.12
C PRO A 155 62.67 6.27 20.54
#